data_AF-A0A352IVD6-F1
#
_entry.id   AF-A0A352IVD6-F1
#
_cell.length_a   1.000
_cell.length_b   1.000
_cell.length_c   1.000
_cell.angle_alpha   90.00
_cell.angle_beta   90.00
_cell.angle_gamma   90.00
#
_symmetry.space_group_name_H-M   'P 1'
#
loop_
_entity.id
_entity.type
_entity.pdbx_description
1 polymer ?
#
loop_
_entity_poly.entity_id
_entity_poly.type
_entity_poly.pdbx_seq_one_letter_code
_entity_poly.pdbx_strand_id
1 'polypeptide(L)' 'MRDLLAERLAGYAPRQLALDYPEAGILVPVTDDLKNPEMIFTLRSENLSTHRGQVAYPGGKRDPE' A
#
# COMPACT_ATOMS: atom_id res chain seq x y z
N MET A 1 5.59 10.95 -12.93
CA MET A 1 4.90 10.70 -11.64
C MET A 1 5.88 10.55 -10.48
N ARG A 2 6.94 9.75 -10.66
CA ARG A 2 7.97 9.51 -9.63
C ARG A 2 8.47 10.78 -8.93
N ASP A 3 8.97 11.76 -9.67
CA ASP A 3 9.61 12.95 -9.09
C ASP A 3 8.60 13.78 -8.29
N LEU A 4 7.38 13.92 -8.80
CA LEU A 4 6.26 14.56 -8.10
C LEU A 4 5.98 13.87 -6.76
N LEU A 5 5.88 12.55 -6.74
CA LEU A 5 5.64 11.81 -5.50
C LEU A 5 6.81 11.93 -4.52
N ALA A 6 8.05 11.88 -5.01
CA ALA A 6 9.24 12.05 -4.19
C ALA A 6 9.27 13.45 -3.53
N GLU A 7 8.99 14.50 -4.29
CA GLU A 7 8.90 15.88 -3.79
C GLU A 7 7.81 16.00 -2.71
N ARG A 8 6.62 15.45 -2.95
CA ARG A 8 5.50 15.51 -2.00
C ARG A 8 5.78 14.72 -0.72
N LEU A 9 6.41 13.56 -0.84
CA LEU A 9 6.74 12.70 0.31
C LEU A 9 7.91 13.25 1.12
N ALA A 10 8.84 14.00 0.52
CA ALA A 10 9.96 14.60 1.24
C ALA A 10 9.53 15.55 2.36
N GLY A 11 8.38 16.24 2.20
CA GLY A 11 7.81 17.12 3.22
C GLY A 11 6.75 16.45 4.12
N TYR A 12 6.43 15.17 3.90
CA TYR A 12 5.39 14.48 4.64
C TYR A 12 5.95 13.85 5.92
N ALA A 13 5.37 14.22 7.06
CA ALA A 13 5.61 13.55 8.34
C ALA A 13 4.51 12.50 8.57
N PRO A 14 4.80 11.19 8.48
CA PRO A 14 3.80 10.16 8.73
C PRO A 14 3.29 10.22 10.16
N ARG A 15 1.97 10.10 10.34
CA ARG A 15 1.39 9.91 11.67
C ARG A 15 1.76 8.52 12.18
N GLN A 16 2.54 8.47 13.26
CA GLN A 16 2.78 7.24 14.00
C GLN A 16 1.52 6.86 14.77
N LEU A 17 1.06 5.64 14.59
CA LEU A 17 -0.05 5.07 15.35
C LEU A 17 0.55 4.19 16.45
N ALA A 18 0.40 4.60 17.71
CA ALA A 18 0.81 3.82 18.87
C ALA A 18 -0.25 2.74 19.18
N LEU A 19 -0.37 1.77 18.28
CA LEU A 19 -1.34 0.68 18.39
C LEU A 19 -0.60 -0.65 18.53
N ASP A 20 -1.08 -1.51 19.41
CA ASP A 20 -0.58 -2.88 19.59
C ASP A 20 -1.33 -3.83 18.63
N TYR A 21 -1.07 -3.68 17.33
CA TYR A 21 -1.62 -4.54 16.28
C TYR A 21 -0.50 -5.27 15.52
N PRO A 22 -0.79 -6.43 14.92
CA PRO A 22 0.15 -7.09 14.02
C PRO A 22 0.63 -6.13 12.92
N GLU A 23 1.94 -6.01 12.77
CA GLU A 23 2.53 -5.16 11.73
C GLU A 23 2.26 -5.74 10.34
N ALA A 24 1.93 -4.86 9.40
CA ALA A 24 1.74 -5.18 8.00
C ALA A 24 2.17 -4.00 7.13
N GLY A 25 2.69 -4.32 5.94
CA GLY A 25 3.08 -3.34 4.94
C GLY A 25 2.25 -3.51 3.67
N ILE A 26 1.98 -2.39 2.99
CA ILE A 26 1.39 -2.39 1.65
C ILE A 26 2.27 -1.60 0.69
N LEU A 27 2.19 -1.96 -0.58
CA LEU A 27 2.67 -1.14 -1.69
C LEU A 27 1.48 -0.34 -2.22
N VAL A 28 1.68 0.97 -2.43
CA VAL A 28 0.73 1.83 -3.16
C VAL A 28 1.33 2.12 -4.54
N PRO A 29 1.10 1.25 -5.54
CA PRO A 29 1.66 1.41 -6.87
C PRO A 29 0.85 2.43 -7.68
N VAL A 30 1.55 3.41 -8.26
CA VAL A 30 0.97 4.45 -9.13
C VAL A 30 1.66 4.37 -10.49
N THR A 31 0.89 4.37 -11.58
CA THR A 31 1.44 4.36 -12.95
C THR A 31 2.17 5.66 -13.26
N ASP A 32 3.14 5.59 -14.17
CA ASP A 32 3.96 6.76 -14.55
C ASP A 32 3.30 7.60 -15.66
N ASP A 33 2.04 7.99 -15.46
CA ASP A 33 1.32 8.98 -16.27
C ASP A 33 0.97 10.19 -15.41
N LEU A 34 1.51 11.37 -15.76
CA LEU A 34 1.25 12.60 -15.02
C LEU A 34 -0.14 13.20 -15.27
N LYS A 35 -0.76 12.89 -16.41
CA LYS A 35 -2.08 13.43 -16.77
C LYS A 35 -3.20 12.54 -16.22
N ASN A 36 -3.03 11.23 -16.33
CA ASN A 36 -4.02 10.25 -15.90
C ASN A 36 -3.36 9.12 -15.08
N PRO A 37 -2.90 9.41 -13.86
CA PRO A 37 -2.33 8.37 -13.01
C PRO A 37 -3.39 7.38 -12.57
N GLU A 38 -3.00 6.11 -12.53
CA GLU A 38 -3.84 5.00 -12.09
C GLU A 38 -3.19 4.32 -10.88
N MET A 39 -4.02 3.72 -10.03
CA MET A 39 -3.57 2.93 -8.89
C MET A 39 -3.84 1.45 -9.15
N ILE A 40 -2.84 0.61 -8.91
CA ILE A 40 -2.99 -0.84 -9.10
C ILE A 40 -3.50 -1.46 -7.80
N PHE A 41 -4.61 -2.18 -7.92
CA PHE A 41 -5.17 -3.01 -6.85
C PHE A 41 -5.11 -4.48 -7.23
N THR A 42 -5.23 -5.34 -6.23
CA THR A 42 -5.31 -6.78 -6.37
C THR A 42 -6.67 -7.27 -5.90
N LEU A 43 -7.18 -8.33 -6.53
CA LEU A 43 -8.28 -9.11 -5.97
C LEU A 43 -7.67 -10.22 -5.12
N ARG A 44 -7.97 -10.22 -3.82
CA ARG A 44 -7.45 -11.23 -2.89
C ARG A 44 -8.04 -12.60 -3.19
N SER A 45 -7.17 -13.61 -3.27
CA SER A 45 -7.57 -14.99 -3.52
C SER A 45 -8.62 -15.48 -2.53
N GLU A 46 -9.57 -16.25 -3.04
CA GLU A 46 -10.59 -16.97 -2.26
C GLU A 46 -9.99 -18.03 -1.32
N ASN A 47 -8.71 -18.36 -1.45
CA ASN A 47 -8.07 -19.36 -0.58
C ASN A 47 -7.39 -18.75 0.65
N LEU A 48 -7.42 -17.42 0.82
CA LEU A 48 -6.77 -16.75 1.95
C LEU A 48 -7.56 -16.94 3.25
N SER A 49 -6.88 -17.05 4.39
CA SER A 49 -7.56 -17.20 5.68
C SER A 49 -8.35 -15.96 6.10
N THR A 50 -7.93 -14.77 5.64
CA THR A 50 -8.54 -13.46 5.96
C THR A 50 -8.76 -12.61 4.70
N HIS A 51 -9.82 -11.78 4.70
CA HIS A 51 -10.11 -10.78 3.67
C HIS A 51 -10.19 -11.34 2.24
N ARG A 52 -10.78 -12.53 2.08
CA ARG A 52 -10.98 -13.20 0.77
C ARG A 52 -11.89 -12.39 -0.15
N GLY A 53 -11.61 -12.40 -1.45
CA GLY A 53 -12.44 -11.75 -2.47
C GLY A 53 -12.46 -10.22 -2.40
N GLN A 54 -11.68 -9.62 -1.49
CA GLN A 54 -11.62 -8.16 -1.34
C GLN A 54 -10.61 -7.56 -2.32
N VAL A 55 -10.96 -6.38 -2.85
CA VAL A 55 -10.03 -5.52 -3.57
C VAL A 55 -9.11 -4.85 -2.54
N ALA A 56 -7.81 -5.02 -2.70
CA ALA A 56 -6.81 -4.51 -1.76
C ALA A 56 -5.53 -4.07 -2.47
N TYR A 57 -4.78 -3.17 -1.85
CA TYR A 57 -3.40 -2.92 -2.25
C TYR A 57 -2.55 -4.19 -2.08
N PRO A 58 -1.53 -4.40 -2.94
CA PRO A 58 -0.54 -5.43 -2.70
C PRO A 58 0.13 -5.23 -1.34
N GLY A 59 0.37 -6.30 -0.61
CA GLY A 59 0.98 -6.21 0.72
C GLY A 59 0.88 -7.50 1.50
N GLY A 60 1.35 -7.45 2.74
CA GLY A 60 1.42 -8.61 3.60
C GLY A 60 1.69 -8.25 5.06
N LYS A 61 1.47 -9.23 5.93
CA LYS A 61 1.90 -9.17 7.33
C LYS A 61 3.43 -9.15 7.38
N ARG A 62 4.01 -8.44 8.34
CA ARG A 62 5.43 -8.47 8.63
C ARG A 62 5.85 -9.90 9.05
N ASP A 63 6.97 -10.35 8.50
CA ASP A 63 7.61 -11.61 8.91
C ASP A 63 8.20 -11.42 10.32
N PRO A 64 8.07 -12.40 11.24
CA PRO A 64 8.74 -12.34 12.54
C PRO A 64 10.27 -12.24 12.50
N GLU A 65 10.91 -12.60 11.38
CA GLU A 65 12.37 -12.55 11.17
C GLU A 65 12.92 -11.13 10.89
#